data_AF-A0AA38TXP7-F1
#
_entry.id   AF-A0AA38TXP7-F1
#
_cell.length_a   1.000
_cell.length_b   1.000
_cell.length_c   1.000
_cell.angle_alpha   90.00
_cell.angle_beta   90.00
_cell.angle_gamma   90.00
#
_symmetry.space_group_name_H-M   'P 1'
#
loop_
_entity.id
_entity.type
_entity.pdbx_description
1 polymer ?
#
loop_
_entity_poly.entity_id
_entity_poly.type
_entity_poly.pdbx_seq_one_letter_code
_entity_poly.pdbx_strand_id
1 'polypeptide(L)'
;MQVFTSITEECVNEIKRKASSNRFPRLLLFPEGTTTNGRLLISFQLGAFIPGYPIQPVVVRYPHVHFDQSWGHIPLVTLMFRMFTQFHNYMEVEYLPVVSPSEHHKESAARFAQKTGRAMARALNVVQTSHSFVDYMLLSKAADSGQENPSLFVVEMANIQQSFHLSSSDALDFLDRFLSMNPDPSGNVKIQDFLRVLRLKPCGLSEKIFEFIDVGKNRKITFREFLVASAHILKQPLFRQACEAAFIETDMDQDHYISEQELGASLTPAIGSLSTNELRGLFNLFDGDDDGRISKGDFVTCLRRNPLLIGLFSPHFMHKDLDPNAAAGFLEEIV
;
A
#
# COMPACT_ATOMS: atom_id res chain seq x y z
N MET A 1 -20.55 21.98 9.80
CA MET A 1 -20.09 21.19 8.64
C MET A 1 -19.38 19.97 9.19
N GLN A 2 -19.95 18.77 9.10
CA GLN A 2 -19.31 17.55 9.58
C GLN A 2 -18.43 17.00 8.44
N VAL A 3 -17.12 16.97 8.66
CA VAL A 3 -16.14 16.36 7.74
C VAL A 3 -15.86 14.96 8.27
N PHE A 4 -16.23 13.93 7.51
CA PHE A 4 -15.95 12.53 7.86
C PHE A 4 -14.71 12.07 7.08
N THR A 5 -13.63 11.74 7.80
CA THR A 5 -12.33 11.33 7.23
C THR A 5 -12.14 9.80 7.18
N SER A 6 -13.04 9.02 7.79
CA SER A 6 -13.13 7.56 7.59
C SER A 6 -14.61 7.16 7.55
N ILE A 7 -15.04 6.58 6.43
CA ILE A 7 -16.45 6.25 6.23
C ILE A 7 -16.71 4.86 6.82
N THR A 8 -17.10 4.82 8.10
CA THR A 8 -17.61 3.61 8.77
C THR A 8 -18.93 3.16 8.14
N GLU A 9 -19.35 1.91 8.35
CA GLU A 9 -20.68 1.44 7.91
C GLU A 9 -21.81 2.36 8.40
N GLU A 10 -21.66 2.90 9.62
CA GLU A 10 -22.57 3.91 10.18
C GLU A 10 -22.61 5.18 9.33
N CYS A 11 -21.45 5.67 8.87
CA CYS A 11 -21.36 6.84 8.01
C CYS A 11 -22.04 6.58 6.65
N VAL A 12 -21.82 5.40 6.04
CA VAL A 12 -22.50 5.00 4.80
C VAL A 12 -24.03 4.97 5.01
N ASN A 13 -24.49 4.39 6.11
CA ASN A 13 -25.91 4.32 6.44
C ASN A 13 -26.52 5.71 6.64
N GLU A 14 -25.80 6.62 7.28
CA GLU A 14 -26.24 8.00 7.48
C GLU A 14 -26.29 8.79 6.15
N ILE A 15 -25.31 8.59 5.26
CA ILE A 15 -25.33 9.15 3.90
C ILE A 15 -26.56 8.63 3.16
N LYS A 16 -26.80 7.31 3.20
CA LYS A 16 -27.96 6.68 2.55
C LYS A 16 -29.27 7.25 3.10
N ARG A 17 -29.40 7.39 4.42
CA ARG A 17 -30.59 7.95 5.08
C ARG A 17 -30.87 9.37 4.63
N LYS A 18 -29.85 10.24 4.61
CA LYS A 18 -29.99 11.64 4.18
C LYS A 18 -30.26 11.77 2.69
N ALA A 19 -29.58 10.99 1.84
CA ALA A 19 -29.74 11.05 0.39
C ALA A 19 -31.11 10.50 -0.08
N SER A 20 -31.71 9.57 0.66
CA SER A 20 -33.00 8.95 0.32
C SER A 20 -34.23 9.84 0.53
N SER A 21 -34.07 11.00 1.18
CA SER A 21 -35.19 11.80 1.65
C SER A 21 -35.00 13.29 1.41
N ASN A 22 -36.00 13.92 0.78
CA ASN A 22 -36.04 15.36 0.58
C ASN A 22 -36.27 16.17 1.88
N ARG A 23 -36.37 15.50 3.04
CA ARG A 23 -36.49 16.15 4.35
C ARG A 23 -35.16 16.71 4.84
N PHE A 24 -34.04 16.26 4.27
CA PHE A 24 -32.70 16.71 4.65
C PHE A 24 -32.15 17.67 3.59
N PRO A 25 -31.30 18.64 3.99
CA PRO A 25 -30.55 19.43 3.01
C PRO A 25 -29.62 18.52 2.20
N ARG A 26 -29.26 18.96 0.99
CA ARG A 26 -28.30 18.25 0.13
C ARG A 26 -27.00 18.04 0.89
N LEU A 27 -26.49 16.81 0.85
CA LEU A 27 -25.25 16.43 1.51
C LEU A 27 -24.06 16.78 0.62
N LEU A 28 -23.12 17.56 1.13
CA LEU A 28 -21.84 17.85 0.48
C LEU A 28 -20.78 16.88 1.01
N LEU A 29 -20.09 16.19 0.09
CA LEU A 29 -19.05 15.21 0.39
C LEU A 29 -17.76 15.59 -0.34
N PHE A 30 -16.63 15.31 0.29
CA PHE A 30 -15.29 15.55 -0.28
C PHE A 30 -14.61 14.20 -0.52
N PRO A 31 -14.89 13.54 -1.65
CA PRO A 31 -14.49 12.15 -1.87
C PRO A 31 -12.98 12.00 -2.09
N GLU A 32 -12.26 13.07 -2.43
CA GLU A 32 -10.80 13.07 -2.56
C GLU A 32 -10.10 12.86 -1.20
N GLY A 33 -10.72 13.30 -0.10
CA GLY A 33 -10.20 13.16 1.26
C GLY A 33 -8.96 14.01 1.57
N THR A 34 -8.43 14.77 0.60
CA THR A 34 -7.27 15.66 0.74
C THR A 34 -7.45 16.92 -0.14
N THR A 35 -6.58 17.92 0.09
CA THR A 35 -6.39 19.04 -0.85
C THR A 35 -5.11 18.78 -1.64
N THR A 36 -5.23 18.53 -2.94
CA THR A 36 -4.08 18.38 -3.85
C THR A 36 -3.72 19.72 -4.51
N ASN A 37 -2.64 19.74 -5.29
CA ASN A 37 -2.15 20.93 -6.00
C ASN A 37 -2.99 21.32 -7.24
N GLY A 38 -4.12 20.65 -7.47
CA GLY A 38 -5.03 20.93 -8.59
C GLY A 38 -4.49 20.58 -9.98
N ARG A 39 -3.32 19.93 -10.09
CA ARG A 39 -2.75 19.50 -11.39
C ARG A 39 -3.25 18.12 -11.82
N LEU A 40 -3.66 17.31 -10.86
CA LEU A 40 -4.11 15.93 -11.04
C LEU A 40 -5.32 15.70 -10.15
N LEU A 41 -6.20 14.78 -10.55
CA LEU A 41 -7.28 14.29 -9.71
C LEU A 41 -6.90 12.91 -9.18
N ILE A 42 -6.88 12.72 -7.87
CA ILE A 42 -6.61 11.40 -7.28
C ILE A 42 -7.88 10.55 -7.19
N SER A 43 -7.73 9.28 -6.84
CA SER A 43 -8.85 8.36 -6.67
C SER A 43 -9.70 8.71 -5.46
N PHE A 44 -11.01 8.56 -5.63
CA PHE A 44 -12.00 8.89 -4.63
C PHE A 44 -12.19 7.77 -3.61
N GLN A 45 -12.39 8.15 -2.34
CA GLN A 45 -12.95 7.27 -1.33
C GLN A 45 -14.35 6.81 -1.75
N LEU A 46 -14.58 5.50 -1.69
CA LEU A 46 -15.79 4.89 -2.26
C LEU A 46 -17.05 5.12 -1.45
N GLY A 47 -16.95 5.55 -0.18
CA GLY A 47 -18.10 5.61 0.72
C GLY A 47 -19.21 6.58 0.27
N ALA A 48 -18.88 7.63 -0.50
CA ALA A 48 -19.86 8.50 -1.14
C ALA A 48 -20.69 7.79 -2.23
N PHE A 49 -20.14 6.72 -2.83
CA PHE A 49 -20.69 6.02 -3.99
C PHE A 49 -21.40 4.71 -3.62
N ILE A 50 -21.11 4.13 -2.44
CA ILE A 50 -21.75 2.90 -1.95
C ILE A 50 -23.29 3.00 -1.90
N PRO A 51 -23.91 4.12 -1.46
CA PRO A 51 -25.37 4.22 -1.41
C PRO A 51 -26.08 4.13 -2.75
N GLY A 52 -25.38 4.37 -3.87
CA GLY A 52 -25.95 4.25 -5.21
C GLY A 52 -27.03 5.29 -5.54
N TYR A 53 -26.97 6.49 -4.95
CA TYR A 53 -27.84 7.62 -5.34
C TYR A 53 -27.15 8.51 -6.38
N PRO A 54 -27.92 9.28 -7.19
CA PRO A 54 -27.35 10.26 -8.11
C PRO A 54 -26.49 11.29 -7.38
N ILE A 55 -25.31 11.58 -7.92
CA ILE A 55 -24.36 12.54 -7.36
C ILE A 55 -24.25 13.74 -8.29
N GLN A 56 -24.33 14.94 -7.71
CA GLN A 56 -24.07 16.20 -8.39
C GLN A 56 -22.59 16.56 -8.19
N PRO A 57 -21.69 16.35 -9.17
CA PRO A 57 -20.29 16.70 -9.01
C PRO A 57 -20.14 18.22 -9.02
N VAL A 58 -19.24 18.72 -8.19
CA VAL A 58 -18.87 20.13 -8.12
C VAL A 58 -17.36 20.21 -8.18
N VAL A 59 -16.83 20.93 -9.15
CA VAL A 59 -15.39 21.18 -9.25
C VAL A 59 -15.10 22.59 -8.75
N VAL A 60 -14.04 22.71 -7.96
CA VAL A 60 -13.59 23.99 -7.39
C VAL A 60 -12.20 24.26 -7.91
N ARG A 61 -11.99 25.43 -8.52
CA ARG A 61 -10.68 25.91 -8.96
C ARG A 61 -10.22 27.03 -8.05
N TYR A 62 -8.94 27.00 -7.71
CA TYR A 62 -8.26 28.04 -6.96
C TYR A 62 -7.15 28.66 -7.83
N PRO A 63 -7.49 29.52 -8.80
CA PRO A 63 -6.50 30.23 -9.60
C PRO A 63 -5.60 31.05 -8.69
N HIS A 64 -4.30 30.84 -8.82
CA HIS A 64 -3.29 31.56 -8.05
C HIS A 64 -2.08 31.89 -8.90
N VAL A 65 -1.36 32.95 -8.53
CA VAL A 65 -0.13 33.39 -9.21
C VAL A 65 1.06 33.30 -8.27
N HIS A 66 0.91 33.76 -7.02
CA HIS A 66 2.01 33.85 -6.05
C HIS A 66 1.86 32.93 -4.85
N PHE A 67 0.63 32.46 -4.59
CA PHE A 67 0.32 31.63 -3.43
C PHE A 67 -0.56 30.44 -3.81
N ASP A 68 0.03 29.25 -3.86
CA ASP A 68 -0.70 28.00 -3.92
C ASP A 68 -1.34 27.72 -2.55
N GLN A 69 -2.67 27.60 -2.56
CA GLN A 69 -3.48 27.37 -1.35
C GLN A 69 -3.47 25.90 -0.91
N SER A 70 -2.99 24.99 -1.76
CA SER A 70 -2.83 23.60 -1.37
C SER A 70 -1.76 23.51 -0.29
N TRP A 71 -2.18 23.26 0.95
CA TRP A 71 -1.26 23.10 2.07
C TRP A 71 -0.59 21.73 1.97
N GLY A 72 0.54 21.69 1.26
CA GLY A 72 1.43 20.53 1.22
C GLY A 72 2.43 20.51 2.36
N HIS A 73 3.59 19.91 2.13
CA HIS A 73 4.68 19.76 3.11
C HIS A 73 5.51 21.05 3.27
N ILE A 74 4.84 22.19 3.46
CA ILE A 74 5.46 23.51 3.61
C ILE A 74 5.34 23.96 5.07
N PRO A 75 6.43 24.45 5.70
CA PRO A 75 6.36 24.98 7.07
C PRO A 75 5.32 26.10 7.20
N LEU A 76 4.56 26.08 8.29
CA LEU A 76 3.47 27.04 8.54
C LEU A 76 3.93 28.50 8.40
N VAL A 77 5.11 28.85 8.91
CA VAL A 77 5.66 30.21 8.82
C VAL A 77 5.87 30.63 7.36
N THR A 78 6.40 29.74 6.53
CA THR A 78 6.58 29.97 5.09
C THR A 78 5.23 30.14 4.41
N LEU A 79 4.24 29.31 4.78
CA LEU A 79 2.88 29.42 4.26
C LEU A 79 2.27 30.78 4.63
N MET A 80 2.36 31.19 5.90
CA MET A 80 1.89 32.49 6.38
C MET A 80 2.54 33.65 5.64
N PHE A 81 3.87 33.60 5.42
CA PHE A 81 4.55 34.63 4.64
C PHE A 81 4.05 34.69 3.19
N ARG A 82 3.85 33.53 2.55
CA ARG A 82 3.31 33.47 1.19
C ARG A 82 1.86 33.95 1.11
N MET A 83 1.05 33.81 2.15
CA MET A 83 -0.30 34.39 2.15
C MET A 83 -0.29 35.91 1.97
N PHE A 84 0.76 36.60 2.43
CA PHE A 84 0.91 38.05 2.24
C PHE A 84 1.33 38.44 0.81
N THR A 85 1.74 37.49 -0.04
CA THR A 85 2.14 37.80 -1.43
C THR A 85 0.96 37.82 -2.40
N GLN A 86 -0.25 37.43 -1.96
CA GLN A 86 -1.45 37.37 -2.78
C GLN A 86 -2.65 38.03 -2.07
N PHE A 87 -2.82 39.34 -2.28
CA PHE A 87 -3.85 40.16 -1.63
C PHE A 87 -5.30 39.80 -2.01
N HIS A 88 -5.50 39.12 -3.14
CA HIS A 88 -6.81 38.69 -3.61
C HIS A 88 -6.73 37.23 -4.03
N ASN A 89 -7.68 36.43 -3.55
CA ASN A 89 -7.80 35.01 -3.87
C ASN A 89 -9.12 34.80 -4.63
N TYR A 90 -9.05 34.14 -5.78
CA TYR A 90 -10.22 33.78 -6.57
C TYR A 90 -10.59 32.32 -6.33
N MET A 91 -11.87 32.02 -6.35
CA MET A 91 -12.40 30.66 -6.31
C MET A 91 -13.50 30.55 -7.35
N GLU A 92 -13.35 29.60 -8.27
CA GLU A 92 -14.37 29.29 -9.27
C GLU A 92 -15.05 27.99 -8.87
N VAL A 93 -16.38 28.00 -8.86
CA VAL A 93 -17.19 26.83 -8.54
C VAL A 93 -18.03 26.49 -9.76
N GLU A 94 -17.86 25.29 -10.29
CA GLU A 94 -18.61 24.80 -11.43
C GLU A 94 -19.39 23.55 -11.04
N TYR A 95 -20.72 23.63 -11.22
CA TYR A 95 -21.64 22.52 -11.01
C TYR A 95 -21.76 21.74 -12.33
N LEU A 96 -21.36 20.47 -12.33
CA LEU A 96 -21.41 19.63 -13.52
C LEU A 96 -22.83 19.06 -13.76
N PRO A 97 -23.09 18.28 -14.81
CA PRO A 97 -24.34 17.51 -14.88
C PRO A 97 -24.39 16.42 -13.79
N VAL A 98 -25.59 16.10 -13.30
CA VAL A 98 -25.80 15.00 -12.35
C VAL A 98 -25.35 13.67 -12.97
N VAL A 99 -24.55 12.92 -12.21
CA VAL A 99 -24.09 11.57 -12.59
C VAL A 99 -24.93 10.55 -11.84
N SER A 100 -25.72 9.78 -12.58
CA SER A 100 -26.50 8.67 -12.03
C SER A 100 -25.75 7.35 -12.15
N PRO A 101 -25.92 6.40 -11.21
CA PRO A 101 -25.49 5.03 -11.42
C PRO A 101 -26.21 4.44 -12.64
N SER A 102 -25.59 3.49 -13.35
CA SER A 102 -26.25 2.86 -14.51
C SER A 102 -27.53 2.10 -14.10
N GLU A 103 -28.51 2.04 -15.00
CA GLU A 103 -29.82 1.40 -14.81
C GLU A 103 -29.70 0.03 -14.10
N HIS A 104 -30.54 -0.15 -13.06
CA HIS A 104 -30.61 -1.27 -12.08
C HIS A 104 -29.79 -1.20 -10.78
N HIS A 105 -29.10 -0.11 -10.42
CA HIS A 105 -28.36 -0.01 -9.14
C HIS A 105 -27.32 -1.14 -8.93
N LYS A 106 -26.87 -1.79 -10.01
CA LYS A 106 -25.88 -2.89 -9.98
C LYS A 106 -24.45 -2.43 -10.31
N GLU A 107 -24.25 -1.14 -10.59
CA GLU A 107 -22.90 -0.60 -10.80
C GLU A 107 -22.09 -0.65 -9.50
N SER A 108 -20.85 -1.12 -9.56
CA SER A 108 -19.99 -1.11 -8.38
C SER A 108 -19.63 0.32 -7.97
N ALA A 109 -19.49 0.56 -6.66
CA ALA A 109 -19.11 1.87 -6.13
C ALA A 109 -17.81 2.39 -6.78
N ALA A 110 -16.84 1.50 -7.05
CA ALA A 110 -15.59 1.83 -7.75
C ALA A 110 -15.81 2.35 -9.18
N ARG A 111 -16.68 1.70 -9.97
CA ARG A 111 -17.00 2.16 -11.32
C ARG A 111 -17.75 3.49 -11.30
N PHE A 112 -18.68 3.66 -10.36
CA PHE A 112 -19.41 4.91 -10.21
C PHE A 112 -18.49 6.06 -9.79
N ALA A 113 -17.56 5.81 -8.85
CA ALA A 113 -16.51 6.75 -8.46
C ALA A 113 -15.61 7.13 -9.64
N GLN A 114 -15.17 6.15 -10.43
CA GLN A 114 -14.34 6.39 -11.61
C GLN A 114 -15.09 7.20 -12.68
N LYS A 115 -16.36 6.87 -12.96
CA LYS A 115 -17.20 7.61 -13.90
C LYS A 115 -17.37 9.07 -13.48
N THR A 116 -17.61 9.30 -12.20
CA THR A 116 -17.75 10.64 -11.60
C THR A 116 -16.42 11.39 -11.63
N GLY A 117 -15.32 10.75 -11.25
CA GLY A 117 -13.98 11.30 -11.30
C GLY A 117 -13.56 11.69 -12.72
N ARG A 118 -13.86 10.87 -13.73
CA ARG A 118 -13.61 11.21 -15.14
C ARG A 118 -14.39 12.44 -15.60
N ALA A 119 -15.63 12.61 -15.16
CA ALA A 119 -16.40 13.82 -15.47
C ALA A 119 -15.77 15.07 -14.83
N MET A 120 -15.34 14.96 -13.56
CA MET A 120 -14.64 16.04 -12.86
C MET A 120 -13.28 16.36 -13.47
N ALA A 121 -12.47 15.35 -13.79
CA ALA A 121 -11.16 15.51 -14.41
C ALA A 121 -11.24 16.19 -15.78
N ARG A 122 -12.25 15.84 -16.60
CA ARG A 122 -12.52 16.51 -17.88
C ARG A 122 -12.86 17.98 -17.69
N ALA A 123 -13.73 18.31 -16.74
CA ALA A 123 -14.07 19.71 -16.46
C ALA A 123 -12.86 20.50 -15.97
N LEU A 124 -12.04 19.92 -15.09
CA LEU A 124 -10.82 20.51 -14.57
C LEU A 124 -9.67 20.56 -15.60
N ASN A 125 -9.79 19.86 -16.73
CA ASN A 125 -8.72 19.66 -17.71
C ASN A 125 -7.44 19.06 -17.09
N VAL A 126 -7.61 18.03 -16.26
CA VAL A 126 -6.53 17.31 -15.57
C VAL A 126 -6.60 15.81 -15.82
N VAL A 127 -5.51 15.11 -15.51
CA VAL A 127 -5.46 13.65 -15.55
C VAL A 127 -5.94 13.09 -14.21
N GLN A 128 -6.76 12.04 -14.27
CA GLN A 128 -7.09 11.25 -13.10
C GLN A 128 -6.02 10.16 -12.90
N THR A 129 -5.48 10.06 -11.69
CA THR A 129 -4.46 9.07 -11.31
C THR A 129 -4.99 8.11 -10.25
N SER A 130 -4.26 7.02 -10.03
CA SER A 130 -4.63 6.01 -9.05
C SER A 130 -3.99 6.22 -7.68
N HIS A 131 -3.46 7.42 -7.44
CA HIS A 131 -3.12 7.88 -6.10
C HIS A 131 -4.38 7.96 -5.23
N SER A 132 -4.22 7.83 -3.93
CA SER A 132 -5.30 7.83 -2.94
C SER A 132 -4.84 8.53 -1.65
N PHE A 133 -5.74 8.62 -0.67
CA PHE A 133 -5.36 9.06 0.68
C PHE A 133 -4.23 8.21 1.30
N VAL A 134 -4.13 6.93 0.94
CA VAL A 134 -3.07 6.05 1.47
C VAL A 134 -1.69 6.48 0.96
N ASP A 135 -1.60 6.98 -0.27
CA ASP A 135 -0.34 7.54 -0.79
C ASP A 135 0.12 8.77 0.00
N TYR A 136 -0.80 9.60 0.47
CA TYR A 136 -0.46 10.68 1.38
C TYR A 136 0.07 10.16 2.73
N MET A 137 -0.51 9.09 3.26
CA MET A 137 0.00 8.46 4.49
C MET A 137 1.40 7.87 4.30
N LEU A 138 1.65 7.22 3.16
CA LEU A 138 2.98 6.71 2.79
C LEU A 138 4.00 7.86 2.68
N LEU A 139 3.63 8.94 2.00
CA LEU A 139 4.46 10.14 1.85
C LEU A 139 4.79 10.78 3.21
N SER A 140 3.79 10.97 4.07
CA SER A 140 3.99 11.53 5.41
C SER A 140 4.95 10.67 6.22
N LYS A 141 4.75 9.35 6.23
CA LYS A 141 5.58 8.41 6.99
C LYS A 141 7.02 8.36 6.49
N ALA A 142 7.24 8.43 5.17
CA ALA A 142 8.58 8.54 4.61
C ALA A 142 9.26 9.87 5.02
N ALA A 143 8.52 10.98 5.00
CA ALA A 143 9.03 12.28 5.47
C ALA A 143 9.38 12.26 6.96
N ASP A 144 8.51 11.71 7.80
CA ASP A 144 8.71 11.57 9.25
C ASP A 144 9.91 10.66 9.58
N SER A 145 10.22 9.72 8.68
CA SER A 145 11.40 8.84 8.76
C SER A 145 12.68 9.45 8.19
N GLY A 146 12.66 10.75 7.85
CA GLY A 146 13.84 11.51 7.42
C GLY A 146 14.26 11.30 5.97
N GLN A 147 13.39 10.77 5.10
CA GLN A 147 13.71 10.61 3.68
C GLN A 147 13.79 11.97 2.98
N GLU A 148 14.88 12.20 2.23
CA GLU A 148 15.11 13.47 1.52
C GLU A 148 14.05 13.72 0.44
N ASN A 149 13.62 12.66 -0.25
CA ASN A 149 12.60 12.73 -1.28
C ASN A 149 11.43 11.75 -1.01
N PRO A 150 10.47 12.13 -0.15
CA PRO A 150 9.34 11.27 0.21
C PRO A 150 8.41 10.90 -0.95
N SER A 151 8.42 11.65 -2.06
CA SER A 151 7.56 11.34 -3.21
C SER A 151 7.96 10.04 -3.92
N LEU A 152 9.15 9.50 -3.67
CA LEU A 152 9.61 8.22 -4.20
C LEU A 152 8.91 7.00 -3.57
N PHE A 153 8.19 7.21 -2.47
CA PHE A 153 7.47 6.15 -1.74
C PHE A 153 5.96 6.14 -2.04
N VAL A 154 5.52 6.97 -2.98
CA VAL A 154 4.15 7.04 -3.47
C VAL A 154 3.99 6.08 -4.65
N VAL A 155 2.91 5.29 -4.70
CA VAL A 155 2.86 4.05 -5.52
C VAL A 155 1.53 3.83 -6.26
N GLU A 156 0.65 4.82 -6.27
CA GLU A 156 -0.72 4.72 -6.81
C GLU A 156 -1.54 3.64 -6.08
N MET A 157 -1.70 3.81 -4.77
CA MET A 157 -2.29 2.79 -3.91
C MET A 157 -3.67 2.32 -4.33
N ALA A 158 -4.51 3.13 -5.00
CA ALA A 158 -5.83 2.66 -5.42
C ALA A 158 -5.74 1.48 -6.40
N ASN A 159 -4.76 1.48 -7.31
CA ASN A 159 -4.52 0.36 -8.23
C ASN A 159 -4.02 -0.87 -7.46
N ILE A 160 -3.05 -0.70 -6.57
CA ILE A 160 -2.48 -1.80 -5.77
C ILE A 160 -3.57 -2.45 -4.89
N GLN A 161 -4.40 -1.63 -4.23
CA GLN A 161 -5.50 -2.12 -3.41
C GLN A 161 -6.58 -2.82 -4.24
N GLN A 162 -6.85 -2.36 -5.46
CA GLN A 162 -7.80 -3.01 -6.36
C GLN A 162 -7.27 -4.36 -6.86
N SER A 163 -5.99 -4.44 -7.25
CA SER A 163 -5.39 -5.66 -7.81
C SER A 163 -5.11 -6.72 -6.75
N PHE A 164 -4.66 -6.31 -5.56
CA PHE A 164 -4.21 -7.22 -4.51
C PHE A 164 -5.14 -7.28 -3.30
N HIS A 165 -6.18 -6.45 -3.21
CA HIS A 165 -6.99 -6.32 -1.99
C HIS A 165 -6.12 -6.08 -0.75
N LEU A 166 -5.07 -5.27 -0.90
CA LEU A 166 -4.13 -4.93 0.16
C LEU A 166 -4.76 -3.88 1.08
N SER A 167 -4.64 -4.06 2.40
CA SER A 167 -5.15 -3.06 3.33
C SER A 167 -4.19 -1.86 3.44
N SER A 168 -4.69 -0.72 3.89
CA SER A 168 -3.84 0.46 4.14
C SER A 168 -2.82 0.21 5.25
N SER A 169 -3.16 -0.60 6.26
CA SER A 169 -2.22 -0.99 7.32
C SER A 169 -1.11 -1.89 6.78
N ASP A 170 -1.43 -2.88 5.94
CA ASP A 170 -0.40 -3.75 5.35
C ASP A 170 0.61 -2.92 4.53
N ALA A 171 0.13 -1.93 3.76
CA ALA A 171 1.00 -1.06 2.98
C ALA A 171 1.94 -0.21 3.85
N LEU A 172 1.45 0.30 4.98
CA LEU A 172 2.26 1.06 5.94
C LEU A 172 3.27 0.18 6.67
N ASP A 173 2.90 -1.05 7.01
CA ASP A 173 3.81 -2.05 7.60
C ASP A 173 4.92 -2.43 6.61
N PHE A 174 4.59 -2.58 5.32
CA PHE A 174 5.60 -2.78 4.27
C PHE A 174 6.52 -1.57 4.11
N LEU A 175 5.99 -0.35 4.24
CA LEU A 175 6.82 0.86 4.21
C LEU A 175 7.78 0.91 5.41
N ASP A 176 7.32 0.61 6.62
CA ASP A 176 8.19 0.50 7.80
C ASP A 176 9.34 -0.48 7.56
N ARG A 177 9.00 -1.64 7.02
CA ARG A 177 9.99 -2.68 6.72
C ARG A 177 10.99 -2.20 5.67
N PHE A 178 10.52 -1.59 4.60
CA PHE A 178 11.38 -1.06 3.54
C PHE A 178 12.30 0.05 4.06
N LEU A 179 11.79 0.97 4.87
CA LEU A 179 12.58 2.04 5.50
C LEU A 179 13.67 1.48 6.42
N SER A 180 13.42 0.37 7.12
CA SER A 180 14.44 -0.31 7.94
C SER A 180 15.61 -0.90 7.11
N MET A 181 15.42 -1.02 5.78
CA MET A 181 16.48 -1.39 4.82
C MET A 181 17.34 -0.21 4.39
N ASN A 182 17.24 0.94 5.06
CA ASN A 182 18.07 2.13 4.80
C ASN A 182 18.12 2.52 3.32
N PRO A 183 16.97 2.86 2.68
CA PRO A 183 16.99 3.33 1.30
C PRO A 183 17.92 4.53 1.14
N ASP A 184 18.62 4.58 0.00
CA ASP A 184 19.49 5.70 -0.37
C ASP A 184 18.65 6.98 -0.65
N PRO A 185 19.27 8.17 -0.79
CA PRO A 185 18.52 9.40 -1.09
C PRO A 185 17.69 9.36 -2.39
N SER A 186 17.95 8.37 -3.25
CA SER A 186 17.16 8.09 -4.45
C SER A 186 16.06 7.05 -4.21
N GLY A 187 15.75 6.73 -2.95
CA GLY A 187 14.68 5.82 -2.54
C GLY A 187 14.97 4.34 -2.79
N ASN A 188 16.22 3.97 -3.07
CA ASN A 188 16.56 2.61 -3.47
C ASN A 188 17.27 1.83 -2.36
N VAL A 189 16.92 0.56 -2.23
CA VAL A 189 17.56 -0.38 -1.31
C VAL A 189 18.51 -1.30 -2.09
N LYS A 190 19.70 -1.53 -1.53
CA LYS A 190 20.67 -2.49 -2.06
C LYS A 190 20.44 -3.88 -1.48
N ILE A 191 20.89 -4.91 -2.19
CA ILE A 191 20.77 -6.31 -1.75
C ILE A 191 21.32 -6.55 -0.33
N GLN A 192 22.44 -5.95 0.05
CA GLN A 192 23.03 -6.15 1.38
C GLN A 192 22.09 -5.70 2.51
N ASP A 193 21.42 -4.55 2.36
CA ASP A 193 20.49 -4.05 3.37
C ASP A 193 19.19 -4.86 3.39
N PHE A 194 18.70 -5.29 2.22
CA PHE A 194 17.58 -6.21 2.09
C PHE A 194 17.83 -7.53 2.84
N LEU A 195 18.98 -8.18 2.58
CA LEU A 195 19.37 -9.42 3.22
C LEU A 195 19.53 -9.25 4.73
N ARG A 196 20.15 -8.15 5.18
CA ARG A 196 20.32 -7.84 6.61
C ARG A 196 18.98 -7.77 7.34
N VAL A 197 18.03 -7.03 6.78
CA VAL A 197 16.73 -6.77 7.41
C VAL A 197 15.87 -8.03 7.45
N LEU A 198 15.84 -8.80 6.35
CA LEU A 198 15.13 -10.07 6.27
C LEU A 198 15.87 -11.24 6.91
N ARG A 199 17.05 -11.02 7.51
CA ARG A 199 17.90 -12.04 8.14
C ARG A 199 18.24 -13.20 7.18
N LEU A 200 18.39 -12.89 5.90
CA LEU A 200 18.73 -13.85 4.86
C LEU A 200 20.23 -13.99 4.72
N LYS A 201 20.72 -15.24 4.69
CA LYS A 201 22.11 -15.55 4.35
C LYS A 201 22.35 -15.30 2.86
N PRO A 202 23.45 -14.62 2.46
CA PRO A 202 23.84 -14.51 1.06
C PRO A 202 24.05 -15.89 0.43
N CYS A 203 23.13 -16.30 -0.44
CA CYS A 203 23.15 -17.58 -1.14
C CYS A 203 22.34 -17.49 -2.44
N GLY A 204 22.37 -18.56 -3.25
CA GLY A 204 21.65 -18.59 -4.53
C GLY A 204 20.13 -18.38 -4.40
N LEU A 205 19.51 -18.83 -3.31
CA LEU A 205 18.08 -18.60 -3.07
C LEU A 205 17.80 -17.13 -2.72
N SER A 206 18.62 -16.52 -1.85
CA SER A 206 18.40 -15.14 -1.44
C SER A 206 18.62 -14.15 -2.59
N GLU A 207 19.57 -14.44 -3.50
CA GLU A 207 19.75 -13.70 -4.75
C GLU A 207 18.51 -13.83 -5.65
N LYS A 208 17.96 -15.04 -5.82
CA LYS A 208 16.72 -15.24 -6.61
C LYS A 208 15.52 -14.49 -6.02
N ILE A 209 15.39 -14.45 -4.69
CA ILE A 209 14.32 -13.67 -4.03
C ILE A 209 14.51 -12.18 -4.31
N PHE A 210 15.75 -11.67 -4.28
CA PHE A 210 16.03 -10.28 -4.62
C PHE A 210 15.75 -9.98 -6.10
N GLU A 211 16.21 -10.85 -7.00
CA GLU A 211 15.99 -10.75 -8.46
C GLU A 211 14.49 -10.81 -8.84
N PHE A 212 13.67 -11.52 -8.07
CA PHE A 212 12.21 -11.52 -8.24
C PHE A 212 11.58 -10.14 -8.00
N ILE A 213 12.18 -9.34 -7.12
CA ILE A 213 11.69 -8.01 -6.74
C ILE A 213 12.29 -6.94 -7.65
N ASP A 214 13.57 -7.06 -8.02
CA ASP A 214 14.29 -6.15 -8.92
C ASP A 214 13.85 -6.33 -10.38
N VAL A 215 12.60 -5.93 -10.65
CA VAL A 215 11.99 -5.95 -11.99
C VAL A 215 12.81 -5.12 -12.97
N GLY A 216 13.34 -3.97 -12.51
CA GLY A 216 14.22 -3.11 -13.30
C GLY A 216 15.60 -3.71 -13.63
N LYS A 217 15.97 -4.86 -13.04
CA LYS A 217 17.28 -5.54 -13.20
C LYS A 217 18.47 -4.62 -12.98
N ASN A 218 18.33 -3.67 -12.06
CA ASN A 218 19.32 -2.63 -11.80
C ASN A 218 20.13 -2.87 -10.51
N ARG A 219 19.95 -4.05 -9.89
CA ARG A 219 20.57 -4.49 -8.62
C ARG A 219 20.17 -3.64 -7.42
N LYS A 220 19.05 -2.94 -7.52
CA LYS A 220 18.42 -2.17 -6.45
C LYS A 220 16.91 -2.38 -6.50
N ILE A 221 16.23 -2.11 -5.39
CA ILE A 221 14.78 -2.20 -5.32
C ILE A 221 14.20 -0.89 -4.82
N THR A 222 13.12 -0.46 -5.46
CA THR A 222 12.27 0.65 -5.02
C THR A 222 11.20 0.17 -4.05
N PHE A 223 10.56 1.09 -3.33
CA PHE A 223 9.44 0.73 -2.46
C PHE A 223 8.28 0.10 -3.24
N ARG A 224 8.03 0.60 -4.47
CA ARG A 224 6.98 0.08 -5.35
C ARG A 224 7.20 -1.39 -5.70
N GLU A 225 8.40 -1.73 -6.16
CA GLU A 225 8.81 -3.12 -6.46
C GLU A 225 8.64 -4.02 -5.23
N PHE A 226 9.17 -3.59 -4.08
CA PHE A 226 9.08 -4.35 -2.83
C PHE A 226 7.63 -4.59 -2.40
N LEU A 227 6.79 -3.56 -2.46
CA LEU A 227 5.38 -3.62 -2.08
C LEU A 227 4.59 -4.55 -3.02
N VAL A 228 4.74 -4.38 -4.33
CA VAL A 228 3.99 -5.18 -5.33
C VAL A 228 4.42 -6.65 -5.26
N ALA A 229 5.72 -6.94 -5.16
CA ALA A 229 6.21 -8.31 -5.01
C ALA A 229 5.69 -8.96 -3.72
N SER A 230 5.76 -8.24 -2.59
CA SER A 230 5.25 -8.75 -1.29
C SER A 230 3.74 -8.97 -1.32
N ALA A 231 2.98 -8.03 -1.91
CA ALA A 231 1.53 -8.14 -2.06
C ALA A 231 1.15 -9.30 -3.00
N HIS A 232 1.89 -9.53 -4.08
CA HIS A 232 1.68 -10.65 -4.98
C HIS A 232 1.79 -11.99 -4.23
N ILE A 233 2.87 -12.19 -3.47
CA ILE A 233 3.06 -13.42 -2.68
C ILE A 233 1.99 -13.58 -1.61
N LEU A 234 1.69 -12.52 -0.85
CA LEU A 234 0.69 -12.55 0.22
C LEU A 234 -0.71 -12.94 -0.29
N LYS A 235 -1.02 -12.62 -1.54
CA LYS A 235 -2.36 -12.80 -2.14
C LYS A 235 -2.46 -14.02 -3.04
N GLN A 236 -1.40 -14.83 -3.13
CA GLN A 236 -1.47 -16.15 -3.73
C GLN A 236 -2.53 -17.00 -3.00
N PRO A 237 -3.44 -17.69 -3.71
CA PRO A 237 -4.54 -18.45 -3.09
C PRO A 237 -4.10 -19.50 -2.06
N LEU A 238 -2.91 -20.07 -2.26
CA LEU A 238 -2.36 -21.12 -1.41
C LEU A 238 -1.42 -20.58 -0.33
N PHE A 239 -1.20 -19.26 -0.21
CA PHE A 239 -0.21 -18.69 0.72
C PHE A 239 -0.45 -19.13 2.18
N ARG A 240 -1.70 -19.08 2.63
CA ARG A 240 -2.05 -19.53 3.99
C ARG A 240 -1.76 -21.02 4.20
N GLN A 241 -2.13 -21.85 3.23
CA GLN A 241 -1.90 -23.30 3.30
C GLN A 241 -0.40 -23.62 3.27
N ALA A 242 0.38 -22.88 2.48
CA ALA A 242 1.83 -22.99 2.45
C ALA A 242 2.47 -22.61 3.79
N CYS A 243 1.99 -21.55 4.45
CA CYS A 243 2.46 -21.19 5.80
C CYS A 243 2.13 -22.28 6.82
N GLU A 244 0.92 -22.83 6.77
CA GLU A 244 0.48 -23.90 7.69
C GLU A 244 1.25 -25.20 7.45
N ALA A 245 1.47 -25.59 6.20
CA ALA A 245 2.29 -26.74 5.84
C ALA A 245 3.76 -26.56 6.26
N ALA A 246 4.34 -25.39 5.98
CA ALA A 246 5.71 -25.06 6.38
C ALA A 246 5.91 -25.15 7.91
N PHE A 247 4.93 -24.71 8.70
CA PHE A 247 4.99 -24.86 10.15
C PHE A 247 4.99 -26.35 10.56
N ILE A 248 4.06 -27.15 10.03
CA ILE A 248 3.93 -28.58 10.34
C ILE A 248 5.17 -29.37 9.92
N GLU A 249 5.79 -29.01 8.79
CA GLU A 249 7.01 -29.65 8.30
C GLU A 249 8.25 -29.25 9.11
N THR A 250 8.22 -28.08 9.77
CA THR A 250 9.33 -27.59 10.60
C THR A 250 9.25 -28.15 12.03
N ASP A 251 8.06 -28.27 12.60
CA ASP A 251 7.78 -28.88 13.90
C ASP A 251 7.95 -30.42 13.79
N MET A 252 9.16 -30.91 14.02
CA MET A 252 9.55 -32.30 13.76
C MET A 252 9.14 -33.22 14.91
N ASP A 253 9.17 -32.72 16.15
CA ASP A 253 8.79 -33.50 17.34
C ASP A 253 7.29 -33.38 17.69
N GLN A 254 6.55 -32.53 16.98
CA GLN A 254 5.11 -32.32 17.08
C GLN A 254 4.69 -31.74 18.45
N ASP A 255 5.56 -30.95 19.08
CA ASP A 255 5.26 -30.29 20.36
C ASP A 255 4.43 -28.99 20.19
N HIS A 256 4.09 -28.63 18.95
CA HIS A 256 3.36 -27.42 18.54
C HIS A 256 4.16 -26.11 18.63
N TYR A 257 5.46 -26.20 18.82
CA TYR A 257 6.40 -25.10 18.77
C TYR A 257 7.54 -25.44 17.80
N ILE A 258 8.25 -24.42 17.34
CA ILE A 258 9.49 -24.61 16.59
C ILE A 258 10.64 -24.16 17.47
N SER A 259 11.56 -25.09 17.74
CA SER A 259 12.84 -24.82 18.39
C SER A 259 13.88 -24.25 17.40
N GLU A 260 14.96 -23.66 17.94
CA GLU A 260 16.05 -23.15 17.10
C GLU A 260 16.71 -24.27 16.28
N GLN A 261 16.83 -25.47 16.85
CA GLN A 261 17.38 -26.64 16.14
C GLN A 261 16.48 -27.07 14.98
N GLU A 262 15.17 -27.09 15.17
CA GLU A 262 14.19 -27.45 14.13
C GLU A 262 14.15 -26.43 13.00
N LEU A 263 14.16 -25.14 13.35
CA LEU A 263 14.29 -24.07 12.35
C LEU A 263 15.57 -24.23 11.54
N GLY A 264 16.71 -24.51 12.17
CA GLY A 264 17.97 -24.73 11.46
C GLY A 264 17.94 -25.95 10.53
N ALA A 265 17.34 -27.06 11.00
CA ALA A 265 17.21 -28.28 10.21
C ALA A 265 16.31 -28.09 8.98
N SER A 266 15.16 -27.43 9.13
CA SER A 266 14.21 -27.18 8.04
C SER A 266 14.76 -26.26 6.95
N LEU A 267 15.63 -25.31 7.31
CA LEU A 267 16.21 -24.34 6.39
C LEU A 267 17.45 -24.84 5.63
N THR A 268 18.14 -25.84 6.19
CA THR A 268 19.40 -26.38 5.62
C THR A 268 19.28 -26.78 4.14
N PRO A 269 18.20 -27.41 3.66
CA PRO A 269 18.03 -27.75 2.25
C PRO A 269 17.96 -26.52 1.32
N ALA A 270 17.43 -25.40 1.80
CA ALA A 270 17.16 -24.21 0.99
C ALA A 270 18.36 -23.24 0.94
N ILE A 271 19.05 -23.05 2.06
CA ILE A 271 20.11 -22.02 2.21
C ILE A 271 21.45 -22.56 2.75
N GLY A 272 21.56 -23.88 2.93
CA GLY A 272 22.72 -24.55 3.51
C GLY A 272 22.84 -24.32 5.02
N SER A 273 23.97 -24.73 5.61
CA SER A 273 24.20 -24.55 7.04
C SER A 273 24.31 -23.06 7.41
N LEU A 274 23.55 -22.66 8.43
CA LEU A 274 23.64 -21.35 9.06
C LEU A 274 24.66 -21.39 10.21
N SER A 275 25.38 -20.30 10.43
CA SER A 275 26.10 -20.09 11.69
C SER A 275 25.11 -19.89 12.84
N THR A 276 25.56 -20.13 14.08
CA THR A 276 24.73 -19.95 15.28
C THR A 276 24.13 -18.54 15.35
N ASN A 277 24.88 -17.51 14.96
CA ASN A 277 24.39 -16.13 14.99
C ASN A 277 23.35 -15.84 13.89
N GLU A 278 23.51 -16.41 12.69
CA GLU A 278 22.53 -16.27 11.60
C GLU A 278 21.22 -16.97 11.96
N LEU A 279 21.31 -18.20 12.47
CA LEU A 279 20.15 -18.97 12.91
C LEU A 279 19.42 -18.27 14.05
N ARG A 280 20.14 -17.81 15.08
CA ARG A 280 19.56 -17.05 16.19
C ARG A 280 18.87 -15.78 15.71
N GLY A 281 19.50 -15.05 14.79
CA GLY A 281 18.93 -13.83 14.23
C GLY A 281 17.63 -14.06 13.45
N LEU A 282 17.52 -15.19 12.74
CA LEU A 282 16.31 -15.60 12.05
C LEU A 282 15.26 -16.14 13.02
N PHE A 283 15.66 -16.91 14.03
CA PHE A 283 14.78 -17.39 15.09
C PHE A 283 14.08 -16.23 15.79
N ASN A 284 14.83 -15.22 16.23
CA ASN A 284 14.28 -14.01 16.85
C ASN A 284 13.42 -13.17 15.90
N LEU A 285 13.51 -13.36 14.58
CA LEU A 285 12.60 -12.70 13.63
C LEU A 285 11.23 -13.39 13.62
N PHE A 286 11.20 -14.70 13.88
CA PHE A 286 10.00 -15.51 13.92
C PHE A 286 9.36 -15.59 15.31
N ASP A 287 10.14 -15.47 16.38
CA ASP A 287 9.69 -15.39 17.78
C ASP A 287 9.15 -13.98 18.05
N GLY A 288 7.83 -13.80 17.93
CA GLY A 288 7.19 -12.49 17.93
C GLY A 288 6.88 -11.92 19.31
N ASP A 289 6.82 -12.78 20.34
CA ASP A 289 6.55 -12.42 21.73
C ASP A 289 7.76 -12.63 22.66
N ASP A 290 8.92 -12.99 22.09
CA ASP A 290 10.20 -13.18 22.76
C ASP A 290 10.12 -14.25 23.89
N ASP A 291 9.29 -15.27 23.71
CA ASP A 291 9.10 -16.35 24.69
C ASP A 291 10.17 -17.47 24.59
N GLY A 292 11.02 -17.39 23.56
CA GLY A 292 12.10 -18.33 23.29
C GLY A 292 11.66 -19.56 22.50
N ARG A 293 10.43 -19.56 21.96
CA ARG A 293 9.85 -20.58 21.08
C ARG A 293 9.11 -19.88 19.95
N ILE A 294 8.84 -20.60 18.87
CA ILE A 294 8.04 -20.05 17.77
C ILE A 294 6.73 -20.81 17.73
N SER A 295 5.63 -20.17 18.14
CA SER A 295 4.30 -20.75 18.00
C SER A 295 3.83 -20.69 16.54
N LYS A 296 2.76 -21.43 16.22
CA LYS A 296 2.07 -21.28 14.92
C LYS A 296 1.61 -19.84 14.65
N GLY A 297 1.21 -19.12 15.71
CA GLY A 297 0.79 -17.73 15.62
C GLY A 297 1.92 -16.81 15.17
N ASP A 298 3.09 -16.96 15.79
CA ASP A 298 4.27 -16.14 15.47
C ASP A 298 4.78 -16.45 14.08
N PHE A 299 4.86 -17.73 13.72
CA PHE A 299 5.31 -18.17 12.41
C PHE A 299 4.46 -17.59 11.27
N VAL A 300 3.12 -17.74 11.36
CA VAL A 300 2.20 -17.22 10.34
C VAL A 300 2.20 -15.70 10.32
N THR A 301 2.28 -15.05 11.49
CA THR A 301 2.33 -13.58 11.57
C THR A 301 3.61 -13.03 10.96
N CYS A 302 4.77 -13.65 11.23
CA CYS A 302 6.05 -13.29 10.66
C CYS A 302 6.04 -13.43 9.13
N LEU A 303 5.54 -14.56 8.60
CA LEU A 303 5.42 -14.76 7.16
C LEU A 303 4.44 -13.80 6.51
N ARG A 304 3.34 -13.41 7.16
CA ARG A 304 2.44 -12.37 6.61
C ARG A 304 3.10 -10.99 6.53
N ARG A 305 3.94 -10.65 7.51
CA ARG A 305 4.72 -9.41 7.53
C ARG A 305 5.94 -9.45 6.60
N ASN A 306 6.43 -10.65 6.28
CA ASN A 306 7.56 -10.88 5.40
C ASN A 306 7.22 -11.99 4.36
N PRO A 307 6.27 -11.77 3.43
CA PRO A 307 5.75 -12.83 2.56
C PRO A 307 6.82 -13.55 1.76
N LEU A 308 7.87 -12.84 1.37
CA LEU A 308 9.01 -13.36 0.62
C LEU A 308 9.75 -14.50 1.35
N LEU A 309 9.69 -14.55 2.68
CA LEU A 309 10.36 -15.59 3.48
C LEU A 309 9.71 -16.98 3.33
N ILE A 310 8.49 -17.08 2.80
CA ILE A 310 7.88 -18.40 2.53
C ILE A 310 8.74 -19.23 1.56
N GLY A 311 9.54 -18.58 0.70
CA GLY A 311 10.48 -19.23 -0.20
C GLY A 311 11.57 -20.05 0.51
N LEU A 312 11.85 -19.77 1.78
CA LEU A 312 12.80 -20.55 2.59
C LEU A 312 12.27 -21.94 2.95
N PHE A 313 10.96 -22.06 3.16
CA PHE A 313 10.31 -23.30 3.60
C PHE A 313 9.65 -24.05 2.45
N SER A 314 9.15 -23.30 1.46
CA SER A 314 8.52 -23.87 0.28
C SER A 314 9.15 -23.31 -1.00
N PRO A 315 10.34 -23.80 -1.39
CA PRO A 315 11.00 -23.37 -2.62
C PRO A 315 10.12 -23.63 -3.86
N HIS A 316 9.26 -24.65 -3.81
CA HIS A 316 8.30 -24.97 -4.87
C HIS A 316 7.12 -24.00 -4.96
N PHE A 317 6.70 -23.43 -3.82
CA PHE A 317 5.71 -22.36 -3.79
C PHE A 317 6.22 -21.12 -4.53
N MET A 318 7.53 -20.85 -4.42
CA MET A 318 8.18 -19.86 -5.24
C MET A 318 8.41 -20.35 -6.67
N HIS A 319 8.82 -21.60 -6.93
CA HIS A 319 9.20 -22.05 -8.28
C HIS A 319 8.08 -22.11 -9.34
N LYS A 320 6.81 -22.32 -8.97
CA LYS A 320 5.69 -22.24 -9.92
C LYS A 320 5.35 -20.80 -10.31
N ASP A 321 5.63 -19.86 -9.41
CA ASP A 321 5.34 -18.42 -9.56
C ASP A 321 6.61 -17.59 -9.86
N LEU A 322 7.81 -18.19 -9.79
CA LEU A 322 9.10 -17.67 -10.23
C LEU A 322 9.41 -18.11 -11.67
N ASP A 323 8.44 -18.62 -12.44
CA ASP A 323 8.63 -18.68 -13.88
C ASP A 323 8.85 -17.23 -14.34
N PRO A 324 10.09 -16.85 -14.71
CA PRO A 324 10.47 -15.45 -14.85
C PRO A 324 9.68 -14.76 -15.95
N ASN A 325 8.96 -15.51 -16.79
CA ASN A 325 8.17 -14.96 -17.88
C ASN A 325 6.71 -14.64 -17.47
N ALA A 326 6.14 -15.35 -16.49
CA ALA A 326 4.73 -15.19 -16.13
C ALA A 326 4.53 -14.18 -14.99
N ALA A 327 5.30 -14.29 -13.91
CA ALA A 327 5.23 -13.34 -12.82
C ALA A 327 5.98 -12.04 -13.11
N ALA A 328 7.10 -12.08 -13.84
CA ALA A 328 7.73 -10.84 -14.26
C ALA A 328 6.84 -10.06 -15.22
N GLY A 329 6.09 -10.71 -16.12
CA GLY A 329 5.15 -9.99 -16.99
C GLY A 329 4.04 -9.25 -16.21
N PHE A 330 3.51 -9.87 -15.14
CA PHE A 330 2.52 -9.24 -14.28
C PHE A 330 3.12 -8.14 -13.39
N LEU A 331 4.31 -8.38 -12.83
CA LEU A 331 5.02 -7.37 -12.05
C LEU A 331 5.48 -6.20 -12.93
N GLU A 332 5.96 -6.43 -14.15
CA GLU A 332 6.31 -5.42 -15.15
C GLU A 332 5.10 -4.61 -15.63
N GLU A 333 3.91 -5.20 -15.71
CA GLU A 333 2.69 -4.45 -16.04
C GLU A 333 2.26 -3.53 -14.89
N ILE A 334 2.52 -3.96 -13.65
CA ILE A 334 2.13 -3.20 -12.46
C ILE A 334 3.18 -2.18 -12.07
N VAL A 335 4.48 -2.48 -12.10
CA VAL A 335 5.65 -1.68 -11.65
C VAL A 335 6.12 -0.67 -12.70
#